data_AF-I4YYQ4-F1
#
_entry.id   AF-I4YYQ4-F1
#
_cell.length_a   1.000
_cell.length_b   1.000
_cell.length_c   1.000
_cell.angle_alpha   90.00
_cell.angle_beta   90.00
_cell.angle_gamma   90.00
#
_symmetry.space_group_name_H-M   'P 1'
#
loop_
_entity.id
_entity.type
_entity.pdbx_description
1 polymer ?
#
loop_
_entity_poly.entity_id
_entity_poly.type
_entity_poly.pdbx_seq_one_letter_code
_entity_poly.pdbx_strand_id
1 'polypeptide(L)' 'MTDQVHPACDTDRMEADVTAVIEACGGDPRTAIKALLVEQEILEQRIARLASALSFGYVRGSTGANRPDPARP' A
#
# COMPACT_ATOMS: atom_id res chain seq x y z
N MET A 1 26.57 2.42 1.70
CA MET A 1 26.65 3.87 1.98
C MET A 1 25.33 4.46 1.55
N THR A 2 24.33 4.42 2.43
CA THR A 2 23.04 5.08 2.22
C THR A 2 22.76 5.88 3.48
N ASP A 3 23.04 7.17 3.34
CA ASP A 3 22.31 8.30 3.92
C ASP A 3 21.54 8.01 5.21
N GLN A 4 22.20 8.23 6.34
CA GLN A 4 21.50 8.62 7.55
C GLN A 4 21.02 10.06 7.33
N VAL A 5 19.84 10.20 6.72
CA VAL A 5 19.09 11.46 6.79
C VAL A 5 18.83 11.72 8.28
N HIS A 6 19.07 12.96 8.68
CA HIS A 6 19.13 13.38 10.07
C HIS A 6 17.78 13.12 10.79
N PRO A 7 17.76 12.40 11.93
CA PRO A 7 16.51 11.98 12.57
C PRO A 7 15.65 13.16 13.06
N ALA A 8 16.24 14.34 13.30
CA ALA A 8 15.51 15.50 13.78
C ALA A 8 14.59 16.13 12.72
N CYS A 9 15.03 16.24 11.46
CA CYS A 9 14.23 16.84 10.39
C CYS A 9 13.03 15.96 10.02
N ASP A 10 13.21 14.64 10.04
CA ASP A 10 12.13 13.69 9.81
C ASP A 10 11.13 13.67 10.97
N THR A 11 11.62 13.87 12.21
CA THR A 11 10.75 13.98 13.39
C THR A 11 9.91 15.26 13.35
N ASP A 12 10.50 16.42 13.07
CA ASP A 12 9.76 17.69 13.00
C ASP A 12 8.69 17.67 11.90
N ARG A 13 9.00 17.05 10.76
CA ARG A 13 8.03 16.86 9.68
C ARG A 13 6.90 15.92 10.11
N MET A 14 7.24 14.82 10.77
CA MET A 14 6.24 13.88 11.29
C MET A 14 5.31 14.56 12.30
N GLU A 15 5.84 15.37 13.22
CA GLU A 15 5.03 16.11 14.20
C GLU A 15 4.11 17.14 13.54
N ALA A 16 4.58 17.81 12.47
CA ALA A 16 3.74 18.70 11.67
C ALA A 16 2.59 17.96 10.98
N ASP A 17 2.87 16.78 10.41
CA ASP A 17 1.85 15.92 9.79
C ASP A 17 0.83 15.41 10.82
N VAL A 18 1.29 14.99 12.01
CA VAL A 18 0.42 14.58 13.13
C VAL A 18 -0.50 15.73 13.54
N THR A 19 0.06 16.94 13.70
CA THR A 19 -0.71 18.13 14.04
C THR A 19 -1.77 18.41 12.97
N ALA A 20 -1.41 18.37 11.69
CA ALA A 20 -2.33 18.60 10.59
C ALA A 20 -3.49 17.58 10.56
N VAL A 21 -3.22 16.31 10.85
CA VAL A 21 -4.25 15.26 10.91
C VAL A 21 -5.19 15.46 12.11
N ILE A 22 -4.67 15.85 13.26
CA ILE A 22 -5.48 16.16 14.45
C ILE A 22 -6.41 17.35 14.18
N GLU A 23 -5.88 18.43 13.60
CA GLU A 23 -6.65 19.62 13.22
C GLU A 23 -7.76 19.28 12.21
N ALA A 24 -7.45 18.46 11.20
CA ALA A 24 -8.45 17.98 10.23
C ALA A 24 -9.58 17.17 10.89
N CYS A 25 -9.32 16.56 12.06
CA CYS A 25 -10.29 15.80 12.85
C CYS A 25 -10.96 16.64 13.96
N GLY A 26 -10.91 17.96 13.86
CA GLY A 26 -11.53 18.87 14.83
C GLY A 26 -10.79 18.98 16.15
N GLY A 27 -9.48 18.67 16.16
CA GLY A 27 -8.64 18.80 17.34
C GLY A 27 -8.73 17.63 18.32
N ASP A 28 -9.47 16.55 18.02
CA ASP A 28 -9.53 15.35 18.86
C ASP A 28 -8.58 14.25 18.33
N PRO A 29 -7.47 13.96 19.05
CA PRO A 29 -6.54 12.91 18.66
C PRO A 29 -7.19 11.53 18.61
N ARG A 30 -8.23 11.25 19.42
CA ARG A 30 -8.91 9.95 19.35
C ARG A 30 -9.70 9.79 18.06
N THR A 31 -10.31 10.86 17.57
CA THR A 31 -11.01 10.87 16.28
C THR A 31 -10.01 10.70 15.14
N ALA A 32 -8.86 11.39 15.19
CA ALA A 32 -7.77 11.20 14.23
C ALA A 32 -7.25 9.76 14.17
N ILE A 33 -6.98 9.14 15.32
CA ILE A 33 -6.52 7.74 15.39
C ILE A 33 -7.57 6.79 14.79
N LYS A 34 -8.86 6.99 15.09
CA LYS A 34 -9.93 6.17 14.50
C LYS A 34 -9.98 6.31 12.97
N ALA A 35 -9.86 7.53 12.46
CA ALA A 35 -9.82 7.78 11.02
C ALA A 35 -8.62 7.08 10.36
N LEU A 36 -7.43 7.17 10.95
CA LEU A 36 -6.23 6.50 10.47
C LEU A 36 -6.36 4.97 10.45
N LEU A 37 -6.98 4.36 11.47
CA LEU A 37 -7.21 2.91 11.49
C LEU A 37 -8.18 2.46 10.39
N VAL A 38 -9.24 3.24 10.13
CA VAL A 38 -10.16 2.95 9.02
C VAL A 38 -9.46 3.09 7.67
N GLU A 39 -8.65 4.14 7.47
CA GLU A 39 -7.87 4.31 6.24
C GLU A 39 -6.85 3.18 6.05
N GLN A 40 -6.20 2.72 7.13
CA GLN A 40 -5.31 1.55 7.07
C GLN A 40 -6.05 0.30 6.57
N GLU A 41 -7.22 0.00 7.14
CA GLU A 41 -8.03 -1.16 6.72
C GLU A 41 -8.42 -1.04 5.23
N ILE A 42 -8.81 0.14 4.77
CA ILE A 42 -9.13 0.40 3.37
C ILE A 42 -7.91 0.16 2.47
N LEU A 43 -6.73 0.63 2.86
CA LEU A 43 -5.49 0.42 2.11
C LEU A 43 -5.11 -1.06 2.02
N GLU A 44 -5.23 -1.80 3.12
CA GLU A 44 -5.00 -3.25 3.15
C GLU A 44 -5.96 -3.99 2.21
N GLN A 45 -7.26 -3.65 2.25
CA GLN A 45 -8.25 -4.22 1.34
C GLN A 45 -7.95 -3.89 -0.14
N ARG A 46 -7.49 -2.67 -0.43
CA ARG A 46 -7.07 -2.27 -1.79
C ARG A 46 -5.86 -3.07 -2.26
N ILE A 47 -4.86 -3.27 -1.40
CA ILE A 47 -3.69 -4.09 -1.71
C ILE A 47 -4.12 -5.54 -1.99
N ALA A 48 -4.95 -6.14 -1.14
CA ALA A 48 -5.45 -7.50 -1.33
C ALA A 48 -6.22 -7.66 -2.65
N ARG A 49 -7.06 -6.68 -2.98
CA ARG A 49 -7.80 -6.65 -4.25
C ARG A 49 -6.86 -6.56 -5.45
N LEU A 50 -5.84 -5.70 -5.40
CA LEU A 50 -4.86 -5.58 -6.48
C LEU A 50 -4.03 -6.85 -6.64
N ALA A 51 -3.56 -7.43 -5.52
CA ALA A 51 -2.79 -8.66 -5.53
C ALA A 51 -3.58 -9.83 -6.14
N SER A 52 -4.87 -9.96 -5.79
CA SER A 52 -5.73 -10.99 -6.40
C SER A 52 -5.93 -10.77 -7.90
N ALA A 53 -6.21 -9.53 -8.34
CA ALA A 53 -6.36 -9.20 -9.76
C ALA A 53 -5.10 -9.52 -10.58
N LEU A 54 -3.92 -9.21 -10.04
CA LEU A 54 -2.64 -9.55 -10.68
C LEU A 54 -2.39 -11.07 -10.70
N SER A 55 -2.75 -11.79 -9.64
CA SER A 55 -2.66 -13.26 -9.59
C SER A 55 -3.53 -13.93 -10.66
N PHE A 56 -4.78 -13.47 -10.83
CA PHE A 56 -5.67 -13.96 -11.90
C PHE A 56 -5.12 -13.64 -13.30
N GLY A 57 -4.51 -12.47 -13.49
CA GLY A 57 -3.85 -12.09 -14.75
C GLY A 57 -2.64 -12.97 -15.07
N TYR A 58 -1.82 -13.28 -14.06
CA TYR A 58 -0.64 -14.14 -14.22
C TYR A 58 -1.01 -15.59 -14.57
N VAL A 59 -2.06 -16.14 -13.94
CA VAL A 59 -2.52 -17.52 -14.21
C VAL A 59 -3.08 -17.68 -15.64
N ARG A 60 -3.75 -16.65 -16.18
CA ARG A 60 -4.20 -16.66 -17.58
C ARG A 60 -3.06 -16.52 -18.61
N GLY A 61 -1.94 -15.90 -18.24
CA GLY A 61 -0.75 -15.84 -19.10
C GLY A 61 0.05 -17.15 -19.11
N SER A 62 -0.01 -17.94 -18.04
CA SER A 62 0.76 -19.18 -17.89
C SER A 62 0.10 -20.41 -18.54
N THR A 63 -1.22 -20.42 -18.71
CA THR A 63 -1.96 -21.56 -19.28
C THR A 63 -1.90 -21.67 -20.82
N GLY A 64 -1.20 -20.75 -21.51
CA GLY A 64 -0.99 -20.79 -22.96
C GLY A 64 0.34 -21.39 -23.42
N ALA A 65 1.31 -21.62 -22.52
CA ALA A 65 2.69 -21.94 -22.89
C ALA A 65 3.05 -23.44 -22.86
N ASN A 66 2.07 -24.34 -22.75
CA ASN A 66 2.32 -25.78 -22.88
C ASN A 66 1.22 -26.47 -23.70
N ARG A 67 1.06 -26.04 -24.96
CA ARG A 67 0.47 -26.92 -25.98
C ARG A 67 1.64 -27.57 -26.71
N PRO A 68 1.91 -28.88 -26.52
CA PRO A 68 2.86 -29.56 -27.39
C PRO A 68 2.30 -29.52 -28.81
N ASP A 69 3.06 -28.91 -29.70
CA ASP A 69 2.79 -28.89 -31.13
C ASP A 69 2.99 -30.32 -31.67
N PRO A 70 1.94 -31.01 -32.17
CA PRO A 70 2.09 -32.37 -32.68
C PRO A 70 2.75 -32.43 -34.07
N ALA A 71 3.19 -31.30 -34.64
CA ALA A 71 3.78 -31.28 -35.97
C ALA A 71 4.87 -30.21 -36.13
N ARG A 72 6.11 -30.51 -35.73
CA ARG A 72 7.30 -29.82 -36.28
C ARG A 72 8.43 -30.84 -36.53
N PRO A 73 9.05 -30.84 -37.72
CA PRO A 73 9.70 -32.02 -38.33
C PRO A 73 10.94 -32.52 -37.59
#